data_AF-H9FIC6-F1
#
_entry.id   AF-H9FIC6-F1
#
_cell.length_a   1.000
_cell.length_b   1.000
_cell.length_c   1.000
_cell.angle_alpha   90.00
_cell.angle_beta   90.00
_cell.angle_gamma   90.00
#
_symmetry.space_group_name_H-M   'P 1'
#
loop_
_entity.id
_entity.type
_entity.pdbx_description
1 polymer ?
#
loop_
_entity_poly.entity_id
_entity_poly.type
_entity_poly.pdbx_seq_one_letter_code
_entity_poly.pdbx_strand_id
1 'polypeptide(L)'
;LALTTRFTKRVRIIEPLLVFLLAYAACLTAEMASLSAILAVTMCGLGCKKYVEANISHKSRTTVKYTMKTLASCAETVIFMLLGISAVDSSKWAWDSGLVLGTLIFILFFRALGVVLQTWVLNQFR
;
A
#
# COMPACT_ATOMS: atom_id res chain seq x y z
N LEU A 1 -15.35 6.88 13.95
CA LEU A 1 -14.62 8.00 13.32
C LEU A 1 -15.06 9.36 13.85
N ALA A 2 -16.35 9.71 13.87
CA ALA A 2 -16.83 11.00 14.41
C ALA A 2 -16.67 11.17 15.95
N LEU A 3 -16.63 10.06 16.70
CA LEU A 3 -16.49 10.07 18.16
C LEU A 3 -15.02 10.12 18.62
N THR A 4 -14.11 9.46 17.88
CA THR A 4 -12.67 9.47 18.15
C THR A 4 -12.02 10.82 17.85
N THR A 5 -12.51 11.56 16.86
CA THR A 5 -11.99 12.89 16.50
C THR A 5 -12.37 13.99 17.50
N ARG A 6 -13.39 13.78 18.33
CA ARG A 6 -13.83 14.75 19.34
C ARG A 6 -12.86 14.85 20.54
N PHE A 7 -12.10 13.78 20.83
CA PHE A 7 -11.16 13.73 21.97
C PHE A 7 -9.72 14.18 21.63
N THR A 8 -9.37 14.30 20.34
CA THR A 8 -7.97 14.54 19.88
C THR A 8 -7.75 15.97 19.38
N LYS A 9 -8.48 16.97 19.87
CA LYS A 9 -8.37 18.36 19.38
C LYS A 9 -7.08 19.10 19.75
N ARG A 10 -6.18 18.54 20.57
CA ARG A 10 -5.13 19.35 21.24
C ARG A 10 -3.67 19.09 20.83
N VAL A 11 -3.32 18.05 20.08
CA VAL A 11 -1.90 17.75 19.78
C VAL A 11 -1.68 17.25 18.34
N ARG A 12 -0.94 18.04 17.55
CA ARG A 12 -0.59 17.78 16.12
C ARG A 12 0.22 16.50 15.88
N ILE A 13 0.87 15.95 16.91
CA ILE A 13 1.68 14.72 16.84
C ILE A 13 0.78 13.47 16.72
N ILE A 14 -0.49 13.55 17.14
CA ILE A 14 -1.40 12.40 17.20
C ILE A 14 -1.98 12.07 15.81
N GLU A 15 -1.99 13.03 14.88
CA GLU A 15 -2.56 12.86 13.53
C GLU A 15 -1.92 11.72 12.71
N PRO A 16 -0.58 11.62 12.55
CA PRO A 16 0.03 10.49 11.86
C PRO A 16 -0.16 9.17 12.63
N LEU A 17 -0.13 9.21 13.97
CA LEU A 17 -0.32 8.02 14.80
C LEU A 17 -1.73 7.42 14.62
N LEU A 18 -2.75 8.27 14.47
CA LEU A 18 -4.13 7.85 14.26
C LEU A 18 -4.31 7.14 12.90
N VAL A 19 -3.59 7.55 11.86
CA VAL A 19 -3.60 6.86 10.56
C VAL A 19 -3.01 5.45 10.69
N PHE A 20 -1.93 5.28 11.45
CA PHE A 20 -1.37 3.95 11.74
C PHE A 20 -2.33 3.07 12.54
N LEU A 21 -2.99 3.65 13.54
CA LEU A 21 -3.92 2.92 14.40
C LEU A 21 -5.18 2.49 13.65
N LEU A 22 -5.68 3.33 12.72
CA LEU A 22 -6.78 2.99 11.82
C LEU A 22 -6.40 1.89 10.83
N ALA A 23 -5.20 1.95 10.24
CA ALA A 23 -4.69 0.89 9.38
C ALA A 23 -4.58 -0.44 10.14
N TYR A 24 -4.04 -0.43 11.36
CA TYR A 24 -3.94 -1.62 12.19
C TYR A 24 -5.31 -2.18 12.59
N ALA A 25 -6.26 -1.33 12.95
CA ALA A 25 -7.63 -1.76 13.25
C ALA A 25 -8.32 -2.39 12.03
N ALA A 26 -8.14 -1.83 10.83
CA ALA A 26 -8.65 -2.38 9.58
C ALA A 26 -8.04 -3.75 9.25
N CYS A 27 -6.73 -3.91 9.53
CA CYS A 27 -6.04 -5.19 9.42
C CYS A 27 -6.68 -6.23 10.35
N LEU A 28 -6.81 -5.93 11.64
CA LEU A 28 -7.43 -6.84 12.61
C LEU A 28 -8.87 -7.19 12.23
N THR A 29 -9.69 -6.21 11.84
CA THR A 29 -11.08 -6.50 11.42
C THR A 29 -11.15 -7.35 10.16
N ALA A 30 -10.23 -7.19 9.22
CA ALA A 30 -10.16 -8.04 8.03
C ALA A 30 -9.76 -9.48 8.37
N GLU A 31 -8.77 -9.66 9.25
CA GLU A 31 -8.36 -10.98 9.73
C GLU A 31 -9.50 -11.69 10.48
N MET A 32 -10.22 -10.98 11.35
CA MET A 32 -11.40 -11.53 12.04
C MET A 32 -12.53 -11.90 11.06
N ALA A 33 -12.62 -11.21 9.93
CA ALA A 33 -13.59 -11.49 8.87
C ALA A 33 -13.09 -12.52 7.83
N SER A 34 -11.89 -13.12 8.01
CA SER A 34 -11.24 -14.01 7.04
C SER A 34 -11.10 -13.39 5.63
N LEU A 35 -10.98 -12.07 5.55
CA LEU A 35 -10.83 -11.29 4.32
C LEU A 35 -9.37 -10.86 4.14
N SER A 36 -9.01 -10.37 2.96
CA SER A 36 -7.65 -9.89 2.68
C SER A 36 -7.33 -8.60 3.46
N ALA A 37 -6.47 -8.71 4.47
CA ALA A 37 -6.02 -7.57 5.26
C ALA A 37 -5.33 -6.48 4.43
N ILE A 38 -4.55 -6.82 3.40
CA ILE A 38 -3.86 -5.82 2.56
C ILE A 38 -4.87 -4.94 1.80
N LEU A 39 -5.96 -5.55 1.29
CA LEU A 39 -7.01 -4.83 0.58
C LEU A 39 -7.80 -3.92 1.54
N ALA A 40 -8.11 -4.41 2.74
CA ALA A 40 -8.80 -3.64 3.76
C ALA A 40 -8.01 -2.41 4.22
N VAL A 41 -6.71 -2.57 4.48
CA VAL A 41 -5.82 -1.46 4.84
C VAL A 41 -5.70 -0.45 3.70
N THR A 42 -5.62 -0.92 2.45
CA THR A 42 -5.54 -0.03 1.28
C THR A 42 -6.81 0.79 1.11
N MET A 43 -8.00 0.18 1.24
CA MET A 43 -9.28 0.88 1.18
C MET A 43 -9.45 1.88 2.33
N CYS A 44 -9.03 1.50 3.55
CA CYS A 44 -9.01 2.40 4.70
C CYS A 44 -8.09 3.61 4.44
N GLY A 45 -6.90 3.38 3.88
CA GLY A 45 -5.96 4.44 3.49
C GLY A 45 -6.52 5.40 2.44
N LEU A 46 -7.22 4.87 1.42
CA LEU A 46 -7.91 5.68 0.41
C LEU A 46 -9.03 6.54 1.04
N GLY A 47 -9.79 5.99 1.98
CA GLY A 47 -10.79 6.75 2.75
C GLY A 47 -10.17 7.84 3.63
N CYS A 48 -9.04 7.54 4.28
CA CYS A 48 -8.29 8.50 5.08
C CYS A 48 -7.76 9.67 4.24
N LYS A 49 -7.39 9.44 2.97
CA LYS A 49 -6.98 10.53 2.05
C LYS A 49 -8.08 11.58 1.90
N LYS A 50 -9.35 11.17 1.72
CA LYS A 50 -10.50 12.08 1.62
C LYS A 50 -10.76 12.82 2.94
N TYR A 51 -10.54 12.17 4.08
CA TYR A 51 -10.67 12.79 5.40
C TYR A 51 -9.62 13.88 5.64
N VAL A 52 -8.35 13.60 5.28
CA VAL A 52 -7.23 14.56 5.39
C VAL A 52 -7.44 15.77 4.48
N GLU A 53 -8.07 15.59 3.32
CA GLU A 53 -8.38 16.69 2.39
C GLU A 53 -9.49 17.61 2.91
N ALA A 54 -10.48 17.07 3.63
CA ALA A 54 -11.65 17.82 4.10
C ALA A 54 -11.49 18.50 5.48
N ASN A 55 -10.64 17.99 6.37
CA ASN A 55 -10.60 18.43 7.78
C ASN A 55 -9.27 19.03 8.28
N ILE A 56 -8.17 18.98 7.50
CA ILE A 56 -6.82 19.28 8.02
C ILE A 56 -6.21 20.58 7.45
N SER A 57 -5.59 21.37 8.34
CA SER A 57 -4.83 22.58 7.99
C SER A 57 -3.54 22.24 7.21
N HIS A 58 -3.15 23.12 6.26
CA HIS A 58 -2.06 22.90 5.28
C HIS A 58 -0.72 22.40 5.88
N LYS A 59 -0.39 22.83 7.11
CA LYS A 59 0.83 22.40 7.82
C LYS A 59 0.78 20.92 8.24
N SER A 60 -0.35 20.39 8.72
CA SER A 60 -0.45 19.00 9.17
C SER A 60 -0.51 18.00 8.00
N ARG A 61 -1.19 18.39 6.91
CA ARG A 61 -1.24 17.59 5.66
C ARG A 61 0.16 17.24 5.16
N THR A 62 1.06 18.20 5.29
CA THR A 62 2.45 18.07 4.85
C THR A 62 3.18 17.06 5.73
N THR A 63 3.13 17.20 7.06
CA THR A 63 3.76 16.26 8.01
C THR A 63 3.31 14.81 7.81
N VAL A 64 2.00 14.55 7.74
CA VAL A 64 1.48 13.17 7.53
C VAL A 64 1.95 12.59 6.20
N LYS A 65 1.93 13.39 5.12
CA LYS A 65 2.42 12.97 3.79
C LYS A 65 3.91 12.61 3.82
N TYR A 66 4.73 13.44 4.47
CA TYR A 66 6.16 13.17 4.60
C TYR A 66 6.43 11.94 5.45
N THR A 67 5.79 11.79 6.61
CA THR A 67 5.95 10.60 7.47
C THR A 67 5.54 9.31 6.76
N MET A 68 4.44 9.33 6.00
CA MET A 68 4.00 8.16 5.23
C MET A 68 4.97 7.83 4.10
N LYS A 69 5.52 8.84 3.42
CA LYS A 69 6.53 8.66 2.37
C LYS A 69 7.84 8.11 2.93
N THR A 70 8.30 8.62 4.07
CA THR A 70 9.52 8.12 4.72
C THR A 70 9.34 6.67 5.15
N LEU A 71 8.20 6.32 5.75
CA LEU A 71 7.95 4.93 6.15
C LEU A 71 7.85 3.98 4.95
N ALA A 72 7.19 4.40 3.87
CA ALA A 72 7.13 3.61 2.64
C ALA A 72 8.54 3.33 2.08
N SER A 73 9.42 4.33 2.09
CA SER A 73 10.82 4.15 1.67
C SER A 73 11.60 3.23 2.62
N CYS A 74 11.39 3.32 3.94
CA CYS A 74 11.97 2.37 4.88
C CYS A 74 11.51 0.93 4.62
N ALA A 75 10.22 0.73 4.36
CA ALA A 75 9.65 -0.58 4.06
C ALA A 75 10.21 -1.15 2.75
N GLU A 76 10.35 -0.32 1.70
CA GLU A 76 10.97 -0.69 0.43
C GLU A 76 12.41 -1.17 0.63
N THR A 77 13.24 -0.43 1.39
CA THR A 77 14.62 -0.82 1.70
C THR A 77 14.69 -2.15 2.46
N VAL A 78 13.77 -2.39 3.40
CA VAL A 78 13.70 -3.67 4.15
C VAL A 78 13.34 -4.83 3.21
N ILE A 79 12.33 -4.66 2.36
CA ILE A 79 11.92 -5.69 1.39
C ILE A 79 13.07 -6.01 0.43
N PHE A 80 13.75 -4.99 -0.10
CA PHE A 80 14.91 -5.20 -0.98
C PHE A 80 16.06 -5.92 -0.29
N MET A 81 16.39 -5.57 0.95
CA MET A 81 17.40 -6.31 1.71
C MET A 81 17.02 -7.77 1.92
N LEU A 82 15.77 -8.07 2.30
CA LEU A 82 15.30 -9.44 2.50
C LEU A 82 15.33 -10.26 1.21
N LEU A 83 14.90 -9.68 0.09
CA LEU A 83 14.99 -10.31 -1.23
C LEU A 83 16.44 -10.55 -1.65
N GLY A 84 17.33 -9.60 -1.40
CA GLY A 84 18.77 -9.71 -1.69
C GLY A 84 19.44 -10.84 -0.91
N ILE A 85 19.13 -10.96 0.39
CA ILE A 85 19.63 -12.07 1.22
C ILE A 85 19.05 -13.41 0.73
N SER A 86 17.77 -13.46 0.38
CA SER A 86 17.15 -14.68 -0.15
C SER A 86 17.75 -15.11 -1.49
N ALA A 87 18.26 -14.17 -2.28
CA ALA A 87 18.90 -14.44 -3.57
C ALA A 87 20.36 -14.92 -3.44
N VAL A 88 21.08 -14.54 -2.38
CA VAL A 88 22.48 -14.97 -2.16
C VAL A 88 22.57 -16.36 -1.51
N ASP A 89 21.50 -16.82 -0.86
CA ASP A 89 21.42 -18.13 -0.23
C ASP A 89 21.47 -19.25 -1.29
N SER A 90 22.67 -19.75 -1.54
CA SER A 90 22.95 -20.74 -2.58
C SER A 90 22.42 -22.13 -2.24
N SER A 91 21.94 -22.36 -1.01
CA SER A 91 21.43 -23.67 -0.57
C SER A 91 20.02 -23.99 -1.09
N LYS A 92 19.26 -22.99 -1.56
CA LYS A 92 17.89 -23.16 -2.10
C LYS A 92 17.78 -22.86 -3.60
N TRP A 93 18.90 -22.63 -4.27
CA TRP A 93 18.90 -22.05 -5.61
C TRP A 93 18.83 -23.13 -6.69
N ALA A 94 17.62 -23.62 -6.96
CA ALA A 94 17.33 -24.42 -8.16
C ALA A 94 17.23 -23.48 -9.37
N TRP A 95 18.35 -23.26 -10.07
CA TRP A 95 18.32 -22.55 -11.35
C TRP A 95 17.51 -23.32 -12.38
N ASP A 96 16.33 -22.82 -12.67
CA ASP A 96 15.56 -23.23 -13.83
C ASP A 96 15.40 -22.03 -14.78
N SER A 97 16.33 -21.92 -15.72
CA SER A 97 16.34 -20.87 -16.74
C SER A 97 15.06 -20.89 -17.60
N GLY A 98 14.39 -22.04 -17.71
CA GLY A 98 13.13 -22.19 -18.42
C GLY A 98 11.98 -21.46 -17.70
N LEU A 99 11.88 -21.63 -16.38
CA LEU A 99 10.89 -20.92 -15.56
C LEU A 99 11.11 -19.41 -15.55
N VAL A 100 12.37 -18.95 -15.51
CA VAL A 100 12.71 -17.52 -15.55
C VAL A 100 12.30 -16.90 -16.90
N LEU A 101 12.63 -17.55 -18.02
CA LEU A 101 12.27 -17.03 -19.34
C LEU A 101 10.75 -17.06 -19.57
N GLY A 102 10.08 -18.14 -19.13
CA GLY A 102 8.63 -18.29 -19.23
C GLY A 102 7.88 -17.21 -18.45
N THR A 103 8.28 -16.95 -17.20
CA THR A 103 7.68 -15.90 -16.37
C THR A 103 7.91 -14.51 -16.96
N LEU A 104 9.09 -14.22 -17.53
CA LEU A 104 9.38 -12.94 -18.18
C LEU A 104 8.45 -12.68 -19.37
N ILE A 105 8.28 -13.66 -20.26
CA ILE A 105 7.40 -13.56 -21.43
C ILE A 105 5.94 -13.38 -20.99
N PHE A 106 5.51 -14.16 -19.99
CA PHE A 106 4.15 -14.10 -19.46
C PHE A 106 3.83 -12.73 -18.86
N ILE A 107 4.72 -12.16 -18.05
CA ILE A 107 4.54 -10.83 -17.44
C ILE A 107 4.42 -9.75 -18.52
N LEU A 108 5.27 -9.78 -19.55
CA LEU A 108 5.21 -8.80 -20.64
C LEU A 108 3.91 -8.89 -21.41
N PHE A 109 3.46 -10.11 -21.74
CA PHE A 109 2.20 -10.32 -22.45
C PHE A 109 0.99 -9.85 -21.64
N PHE A 110 0.87 -10.26 -20.37
CA PHE A 110 -0.24 -9.84 -19.50
C PHE A 110 -0.25 -8.34 -19.23
N ARG A 111 0.93 -7.73 -19.10
CA ARG A 111 1.05 -6.27 -18.98
C ARG A 111 0.53 -5.55 -20.22
N ALA A 112 0.93 -5.99 -21.41
CA ALA A 112 0.47 -5.40 -22.67
C ALA A 112 -1.05 -5.56 -22.82
N LEU A 113 -1.58 -6.75 -22.57
CA LEU A 113 -3.01 -7.03 -22.63
C LEU A 113 -3.81 -6.16 -21.65
N GLY A 114 -3.35 -6.04 -20.40
CA GLY A 114 -4.00 -5.23 -19.38
C GLY A 114 -4.12 -3.76 -19.77
N VAL A 115 -3.05 -3.18 -20.31
CA VAL A 115 -3.05 -1.77 -20.77
C VAL A 115 -3.95 -1.58 -21.99
N VAL A 116 -3.90 -2.50 -22.97
CA VAL A 116 -4.76 -2.43 -24.18
C VAL A 116 -6.24 -2.57 -23.82
N LEU A 117 -6.59 -3.54 -22.96
CA LEU A 117 -7.96 -3.73 -22.49
C LEU A 117 -8.46 -2.50 -21.72
N GLN A 118 -7.68 -1.98 -20.79
CA GLN A 118 -8.05 -0.77 -20.05
C GLN A 118 -8.26 0.43 -20.98
N THR A 119 -7.38 0.60 -21.97
CA THR A 119 -7.48 1.70 -22.94
C THR A 119 -8.70 1.53 -23.84
N TRP A 120 -9.00 0.30 -24.28
CA TRP A 120 -10.16 0.00 -25.11
C TRP A 120 -11.49 0.23 -24.37
N VAL A 121 -11.60 -0.25 -23.12
CA VAL A 121 -12.76 -0.01 -22.26
C VAL A 121 -12.95 1.49 -22.07
N LEU A 122 -11.89 2.23 -21.73
CA LEU A 122 -11.98 3.67 -21.50
C LEU A 122 -12.34 4.45 -22.78
N ASN A 123 -11.91 3.98 -23.95
CA ASN A 123 -12.25 4.56 -25.25
C ASN A 123 -13.69 4.26 -25.70
N GLN A 124 -14.31 3.17 -25.23
CA GLN A 124 -15.71 2.84 -25.49
C GLN A 124 -16.69 3.66 -24.65
N PHE A 125 -16.26 4.17 -23.48
CA PHE A 125 -17.08 5.01 -22.61
C PHE A 125 -17.07 6.51 -22.98
N ARG A 126 -16.50 6.86 -24.14
CA ARG A 126 -16.40 8.25 -24.61
C ARG A 126 -17.16 8.48 -25.92
#